data_AF-A0A699Y1K2-F1
#
_entry.id   AF-A0A699Y1K2-F1
#
_cell.length_a   1.000
_cell.length_b   1.000
_cell.length_c   1.000
_cell.angle_alpha   90.00
_cell.angle_beta   90.00
_cell.angle_gamma   90.00
#
_symmetry.space_group_name_H-M   'P 1'
#
loop_
_entity.id
_entity.type
_entity.pdbx_description
1 polymer ?
#
loop_
_entity_poly.entity_id
_entity_poly.type
_entity_poly.pdbx_seq_one_letter_code
_entity_poly.pdbx_strand_id
1 'polypeptide(L)' 'IPVWKWDEISMNFVTGLPRTQRRHDAIYVVVDRLTKSAHFLPIRKDYSVS' A
#
# COMPACT_ATOMS: atom_id res chain seq x y z
N ILE A 1 -4.65 -22.98 2.99
CA ILE A 1 -3.93 -22.59 1.76
C ILE A 1 -4.92 -21.77 0.95
N PRO A 2 -4.64 -20.49 0.63
CA PRO A 2 -5.55 -19.67 -0.16
C PRO A 2 -5.82 -20.34 -1.51
N VAL A 3 -7.08 -20.34 -1.95
CA VAL A 3 -7.55 -21.07 -3.14
C VAL A 3 -7.85 -20.10 -4.28
N TRP A 4 -8.22 -18.86 -3.95
CA TRP A 4 -8.61 -17.84 -4.89
C TRP A 4 -7.81 -16.54 -4.73
N LYS A 5 -7.83 -15.72 -5.79
CA LYS A 5 -7.18 -14.40 -5.77
C LYS A 5 -7.83 -13.57 -4.66
N TRP A 6 -7.00 -12.91 -3.86
CA TRP A 6 -7.42 -12.06 -2.75
C TRP A 6 -7.94 -12.80 -1.51
N ASP A 7 -7.85 -14.14 -1.44
CA ASP A 7 -8.19 -14.90 -0.23
C ASP A 7 -7.24 -14.57 0.95
N GLU A 8 -5.98 -14.28 0.65
CA GLU A 8 -4.97 -13.96 1.65
C GLU A 8 -4.14 -12.77 1.19
N ILE A 9 -4.52 -11.59 1.69
CA ILE A 9 -3.90 -10.31 1.37
C ILE A 9 -3.11 -9.84 2.60
N SER A 10 -1.86 -9.47 2.40
CA SER A 10 -1.09 -8.73 3.40
C SER A 10 -1.09 -7.25 3.04
N MET A 11 -1.48 -6.39 3.97
CA MET A 11 -1.53 -4.94 3.80
C MET A 11 -0.49 -4.31 4.73
N ASN A 12 0.31 -3.38 4.20
CA ASN A 12 1.31 -2.67 5.01
C ASN A 12 1.47 -1.22 4.53
N PHE A 13 2.01 -0.37 5.40
CA PHE A 13 2.33 1.02 5.08
C PHE A 13 3.82 1.27 5.31
N VAL A 14 4.46 1.86 4.30
CA VAL A 14 5.80 2.44 4.43
C VAL A 14 5.62 3.95 4.59
N THR A 15 6.04 4.50 5.73
CA THR A 15 5.89 5.93 6.05
C THR A 15 7.24 6.54 6.38
N GLY A 16 7.32 7.88 6.43
CA GLY A 16 8.57 8.59 6.69
C GLY A 16 9.45 8.75 5.44
N LEU A 17 8.87 8.65 4.25
CA LEU A 17 9.57 8.87 3.00
C LEU A 17 9.71 10.38 2.72
N PRO A 18 10.75 10.80 1.98
CA PRO A 18 10.82 12.16 1.46
C PRO A 18 9.57 12.49 0.66
N ARG A 19 8.97 13.66 0.93
CA ARG A 19 7.74 14.07 0.28
C ARG A 19 7.96 14.36 -1.21
N THR A 20 7.18 13.70 -2.06
CA THR A 20 7.19 13.96 -3.51
C THR A 20 6.60 15.32 -3.86
N GLN A 21 6.81 15.81 -5.10
CA GLN A 21 6.17 17.04 -5.58
C GLN A 21 4.63 17.00 -5.50
N ARG A 22 4.05 15.82 -5.67
CA ARG A 22 2.59 15.57 -5.53
C ARG A 22 2.14 15.34 -4.08
N ARG A 23 3.01 15.64 -3.11
CA ARG A 23 2.77 15.57 -1.65
C ARG A 23 2.58 14.17 -1.06
N HIS A 24 2.85 13.10 -1.81
CA HIS A 24 2.90 11.74 -1.24
C HIS A 24 4.17 11.58 -0.40
N ASP A 25 4.01 11.05 0.81
CA ASP A 25 5.06 10.83 1.83
C ASP A 25 5.01 9.41 2.42
N ALA A 26 4.12 8.56 1.89
CA ALA A 26 3.97 7.18 2.28
C ALA A 26 3.56 6.31 1.08
N ILE A 27 3.75 4.99 1.22
CA ILE A 27 3.35 3.99 0.25
C ILE A 27 2.48 2.96 0.95
N TYR A 28 1.31 2.69 0.38
CA TYR A 28 0.47 1.58 0.75
C TYR A 28 0.83 0.36 -0.09
N VAL A 29 1.18 -0.73 0.58
CA VAL A 29 1.64 -1.97 -0.03
C VAL A 29 0.57 -3.03 0.17
N VAL A 30 0.07 -3.59 -0.93
CA VAL A 30 -0.88 -4.70 -0.94
C VAL A 30 -0.21 -5.89 -1.58
N VAL A 31 -0.06 -6.99 -0.84
CA VAL A 31 0.57 -8.22 -1.32
C VAL A 31 -0.48 -9.31 -1.38
N ASP A 32 -0.70 -9.85 -2.58
CA ASP A 32 -1.51 -11.06 -2.76
C ASP A 32 -0.60 -12.29 -2.56
N ARG A 33 -0.81 -13.04 -1.47
CA ARG A 33 0.09 -14.15 -1.11
C ARG A 33 -0.02 -15.33 -2.07
N LEU A 34 -1.12 -15.43 -2.82
CA LEU A 34 -1.35 -16.47 -3.82
C LEU A 34 -0.54 -16.20 -5.09
N THR A 35 -0.68 -15.03 -5.72
CA THR A 35 0.06 -14.70 -6.95
C THR A 35 1.47 -14.19 -6.70
N LYS A 36 1.84 -13.93 -5.43
CA LYS A 36 3.10 -13.25 -5.05
C LYS A 36 3.25 -11.85 -5.68
N SER A 37 2.15 -11.25 -6.11
CA SER A 37 2.14 -9.90 -6.65
C SER A 37 2.10 -8.87 -5.53
N ALA A 38 2.84 -7.78 -5.69
CA ALA A 38 2.79 -6.62 -4.80
C ALA A 38 2.34 -5.38 -5.56
N HIS A 39 1.35 -4.68 -5.02
CA HIS A 39 0.86 -3.42 -5.53
C HIS A 39 1.32 -2.28 -4.61
N PHE A 40 1.98 -1.29 -5.18
CA PHE A 40 2.49 -0.11 -4.47
C PHE A 40 1.67 1.11 -4.86
N LEU A 41 0.96 1.67 -3.89
CA LEU A 41 0.10 2.83 -4.09
C LEU A 41 0.70 4.01 -3.32
N PRO A 42 1.13 5.09 -4.00
CA PRO A 42 1.60 6.29 -3.30
C PRO A 42 0.42 6.93 -2.58
N ILE A 43 0.60 7.26 -1.30
CA ILE A 43 -0.42 7.90 -0.46
C ILE A 43 0.15 9.13 0.25
N ARG A 44 -0.76 9.98 0.73
CA ARG A 44 -0.45 11.07 1.64
C ARG A 44 -0.88 10.66 3.04
N LYS A 45 0.02 10.71 4.01
CA LYS A 45 -0.28 10.42 5.42
C LYS A 45 -1.26 11.44 6.01
N ASP A 46 -1.21 12.66 5.50
CA ASP A 46 -1.90 13.87 5.96
C ASP A 46 -3.14 14.21 5.13
N TYR A 47 -4.05 13.24 4.91
CA TYR A 47 -5.41 13.58 4.47
C TYR A 47 -6.14 14.27 5.63
N SER A 48 -6.14 15.60 5.66
CA SER A 48 -7.09 16.33 6.51
C SER A 48 -8.47 16.15 5.91
N VAL A 49 -9.37 15.50 6.66
CA VAL A 49 -10.81 15.64 6.40
C VAL A 49 -11.18 17.02 6.90
N SER A 50 -11.30 17.97 5.97
CA SER A 50 -11.93 19.26 6.23
C SER A 50 -13.42 19.09 6.49
#